data_AF-A0A7X5CUS0-F1
#
_entry.id   AF-A0A7X5CUS0-F1
#
_cell.length_a   1.000
_cell.length_b   1.000
_cell.length_c   1.000
_cell.angle_alpha   90.00
_cell.angle_beta   90.00
_cell.angle_gamma   90.00
#
_symmetry.space_group_name_H-M   'P 1'
#
loop_
_entity.id
_entity.type
_entity.pdbx_description
1 polymer ?
#
loop_
_entity_poly.entity_id
_entity_poly.type
_entity_poly.pdbx_seq_one_letter_code
_entity_poly.pdbx_strand_id
1 'polypeptide(L)'
;MMQVSRQTSNEGHRTCSTTEKRNSYPYRKEYFKRNKGLFGHVWFCSQCGKPLFGKSNVIVDHIMPLKHGGANRTFNCVAICEKCNLKKGAKVDHRVLKGYLSKAFQSSLFLTQGAIGKVLKLSLKGAGYAFSAPFRGTSGKVKALGAVFYIMIFIFLGRYVLAFIS
;
A
#
# COMPACT_ATOMS: atom_id res chain seq x y z
N MET A 1 21.16 57.10 31.93
CA MET A 1 20.77 57.33 30.51
C MET A 1 20.81 55.99 29.80
N MET A 2 19.65 55.35 29.63
CA MET A 2 19.52 54.09 28.90
C MET A 2 19.50 54.39 27.41
N GLN A 3 20.48 53.85 26.66
CA GLN A 3 20.47 53.93 25.21
C GLN A 3 19.44 52.92 24.67
N VAL A 4 18.29 53.42 24.24
CA VAL A 4 17.28 52.68 23.50
C VAL A 4 17.77 52.55 22.06
N SER A 5 18.38 51.42 21.71
CA SER A 5 18.73 51.09 20.34
C SER A 5 17.46 50.74 19.55
N ARG A 6 17.13 51.59 18.57
CA ARG A 6 16.06 51.41 17.58
C ARG A 6 16.03 49.99 16.99
N GLN A 7 14.96 49.25 17.26
CA GLN A 7 14.57 48.09 16.45
C GLN A 7 13.96 48.62 15.15
N THR A 8 14.71 48.58 14.06
CA THR A 8 14.15 48.82 12.73
C THR A 8 13.42 47.55 12.29
N SER A 9 12.09 47.64 12.22
CA SER A 9 11.20 46.65 11.64
C SER A 9 11.46 46.50 10.13
N ASN A 10 12.29 45.55 9.74
CA ASN A 10 12.33 45.05 8.37
C ASN A 10 11.34 43.88 8.24
N GLU A 11 10.07 44.20 8.00
CA GLU A 11 9.08 43.24 7.47
C GLU A 11 9.38 42.95 5.99
N GLY A 12 10.51 42.27 5.74
CA GLY A 12 10.75 41.61 4.47
C GLY A 12 9.99 40.29 4.47
N HIS A 13 9.23 40.02 3.40
CA HIS A 13 8.51 38.75 3.19
C HIS A 13 9.48 37.55 3.33
N ARG A 14 9.51 36.94 4.52
CA ARG A 14 10.42 35.82 4.84
C ARG A 14 9.94 34.59 4.07
N THR A 15 10.51 34.33 2.90
CA THR A 15 10.19 33.13 2.13
C THR A 15 10.70 31.89 2.88
N CYS A 16 9.79 31.03 3.32
CA CYS A 16 10.13 29.80 4.02
C CYS A 16 11.00 28.90 3.11
N SER A 17 12.19 28.53 3.61
CA SER A 17 13.15 27.72 2.83
C SER A 17 12.61 26.32 2.54
N THR A 18 13.08 25.67 1.48
CA THR A 18 12.63 24.30 1.15
C THR A 18 12.97 23.28 2.26
N THR A 19 14.09 23.48 2.95
CA THR A 19 14.51 22.67 4.10
C THR A 19 13.56 22.85 5.28
N GLU A 20 13.19 24.09 5.60
CA GLU A 20 12.23 24.39 6.66
C GLU A 20 10.86 23.80 6.33
N LYS A 21 10.38 23.96 5.08
CA LYS A 21 9.15 23.29 4.60
C LYS A 21 9.23 21.78 4.76
N ARG A 22 10.36 21.15 4.44
CA ARG A 22 10.57 19.70 4.59
C ARG A 22 10.54 19.26 6.06
N ASN A 23 11.13 20.04 6.94
CA ASN A 23 11.23 19.73 8.36
C ASN A 23 9.92 19.99 9.12
N SER A 24 9.02 20.83 8.58
CA SER A 24 7.72 21.13 9.19
C SER A 24 6.78 19.94 9.39
N TYR A 25 7.02 18.80 8.72
CA TYR A 25 6.16 17.62 8.80
C TYR A 25 6.90 16.32 8.45
N PRO A 26 6.79 15.26 9.27
CA PRO A 26 7.45 13.97 9.03
C PRO A 26 6.74 13.15 7.94
N TYR A 27 6.72 13.67 6.71
CA TYR A 27 5.93 13.16 5.60
C TYR A 27 6.22 11.69 5.24
N ARG A 28 7.47 11.24 5.34
CA ARG A 28 7.86 9.85 5.04
C ARG A 28 7.20 8.87 6.01
N LYS A 29 7.26 9.15 7.31
CA LYS A 29 6.66 8.30 8.35
C LYS A 29 5.15 8.24 8.19
N GLU A 30 4.53 9.40 7.97
CA GLU A 30 3.08 9.53 7.81
C GLU A 30 2.57 8.90 6.51
N TYR A 31 3.37 8.95 5.43
CA TYR A 31 3.04 8.26 4.18
C TYR A 31 2.92 6.75 4.40
N PHE A 32 3.89 6.10 5.05
CA PHE A 32 3.82 4.66 5.30
C PHE A 32 2.73 4.25 6.31
N LYS A 33 2.31 5.16 7.21
CA LYS A 33 1.18 4.91 8.11
C LYS A 33 -0.14 4.83 7.35
N ARG A 34 -0.33 5.73 6.37
CA ARG A 34 -1.54 5.80 5.54
C ARG A 34 -1.52 4.84 4.36
N ASN A 35 -0.35 4.57 3.78
CA ASN A 35 -0.15 3.69 2.64
C ASN A 35 0.75 2.52 3.05
N LYS A 36 0.11 1.46 3.56
CA LYS A 36 0.79 0.25 4.03
C LYS A 36 1.39 -0.60 2.90
N GLY A 37 1.09 -0.28 1.64
CA GLY A 37 1.45 -1.12 0.51
C GLY A 37 0.58 -2.39 0.43
N LEU A 38 0.65 -3.06 -0.72
CA LEU A 38 0.06 -4.37 -0.95
C LEU A 38 0.74 -5.39 -0.01
N PHE A 39 -0.09 -6.17 0.70
CA PHE A 39 0.34 -7.13 1.74
C PHE A 39 1.24 -6.53 2.84
N GLY A 40 1.25 -5.20 3.01
CA GLY A 40 2.07 -4.54 4.02
C GLY A 40 3.56 -4.33 3.64
N HIS A 41 3.99 -4.81 2.47
CA HIS A 41 5.41 -4.82 2.10
C HIS A 41 5.70 -4.53 0.62
N VAL A 42 4.69 -4.36 -0.24
CA VAL A 42 4.90 -4.06 -1.67
C VAL A 42 4.28 -2.71 -2.03
N TRP A 43 5.07 -1.82 -2.61
CA TRP A 43 4.59 -0.58 -3.22
C TRP A 43 4.90 -0.58 -4.71
N PHE A 44 4.25 0.30 -5.47
CA PHE A 44 4.51 0.44 -6.90
C PHE A 44 5.07 1.83 -7.16
N CYS A 45 6.15 1.90 -7.93
CA CYS A 45 6.74 3.16 -8.34
C CYS A 45 5.73 3.97 -9.16
N SER A 46 5.45 5.21 -8.76
CA SER A 46 4.48 6.08 -9.44
C SER A 46 4.84 6.40 -10.89
N GLN A 47 6.12 6.28 -11.24
CA GLN A 47 6.62 6.67 -12.57
C GLN A 47 6.81 5.49 -13.51
N CYS A 48 7.34 4.36 -13.05
CA CYS A 48 7.60 3.20 -13.92
C CYS A 48 6.74 1.97 -13.61
N GLY A 49 5.91 2.01 -12.56
CA GLY A 49 5.06 0.89 -12.17
C GLY A 49 5.80 -0.30 -11.56
N LYS A 50 7.14 -0.29 -11.48
CA LYS A 50 7.92 -1.39 -10.89
C LYS A 50 7.50 -1.65 -9.44
N PRO A 51 7.32 -2.92 -9.01
CA PRO A 51 7.13 -3.26 -7.61
C PRO A 51 8.39 -2.98 -6.79
N LEU A 52 8.18 -2.41 -5.60
CA LEU A 52 9.18 -2.02 -4.61
C LEU A 52 8.90 -2.81 -3.34
N PHE A 53 9.79 -3.75 -3.03
CA PHE A 53 9.66 -4.65 -1.89
C PHE A 53 10.34 -4.05 -0.66
N GLY A 54 9.61 -3.89 0.42
CA GLY A 54 10.12 -3.32 1.67
C GLY A 54 10.24 -1.80 1.64
N LYS A 55 10.09 -1.18 2.82
CA LYS A 55 10.11 0.28 2.99
C LYS A 55 11.45 0.92 2.64
N SER A 56 12.55 0.17 2.74
CA SER A 56 13.91 0.62 2.41
C SER A 56 14.06 0.94 0.93
N ASN A 57 13.44 0.14 0.06
CA ASN A 57 13.49 0.31 -1.40
C ASN A 57 12.51 1.37 -1.93
N VAL A 58 11.72 1.98 -1.04
CA VAL A 58 10.73 3.01 -1.38
C VAL A 58 11.24 4.39 -1.00
N ILE A 59 11.34 5.26 -2.00
CA ILE A 59 11.48 6.70 -1.78
C ILE A 59 10.07 7.30 -1.73
N VAL A 60 9.83 8.14 -0.73
CA VAL A 60 8.61 8.94 -0.64
C VAL A 60 8.94 10.29 -1.24
N ASP A 61 8.36 10.58 -2.39
CA ASP A 61 8.63 11.80 -3.15
C ASP A 61 7.37 12.67 -3.23
N HIS A 62 7.59 13.99 -3.30
CA HIS A 62 6.51 14.96 -3.44
C HIS A 62 6.09 15.06 -4.91
N ILE A 63 4.81 14.81 -5.22
CA ILE A 63 4.26 14.89 -6.58
C ILE A 63 4.57 16.27 -7.16
N MET A 64 4.07 17.32 -6.52
CA MET A 64 4.51 18.69 -6.71
C MET A 64 5.75 18.96 -5.84
N PRO A 65 6.92 19.31 -6.42
CA PRO A 65 8.11 19.62 -5.66
C PRO A 65 7.90 20.79 -4.69
N LEU A 66 8.49 20.72 -3.49
CA LEU A 66 8.41 21.80 -2.48
C LEU A 66 8.93 23.16 -3.00
N LYS A 67 9.92 23.13 -3.91
CA LYS A 67 10.49 24.31 -4.57
C LYS A 67 9.43 25.06 -5.41
N HIS A 68 8.44 24.34 -5.92
CA HIS A 68 7.37 24.87 -6.78
C HIS A 68 6.03 24.93 -6.04
N GLY A 69 6.05 25.20 -4.73
CA GLY A 69 4.84 25.39 -3.93
C GLY A 69 4.14 24.09 -3.51
N GLY A 70 4.74 22.92 -3.74
CA GLY A 70 4.18 21.65 -3.28
C GLY A 70 4.03 21.60 -1.76
N ALA A 71 2.90 21.05 -1.29
CA ALA A 71 2.64 20.88 0.14
C ALA A 71 3.47 19.74 0.74
N ASN A 72 4.03 19.94 1.93
CA ASN A 72 4.68 18.86 2.69
C ASN A 72 3.64 18.03 3.46
N ARG A 73 2.79 17.30 2.73
CA ARG A 73 1.68 16.50 3.25
C ARG A 73 1.55 15.20 2.47
N THR A 74 0.96 14.18 3.09
CA THR A 74 0.85 12.83 2.52
C THR A 74 0.01 12.76 1.24
N PHE A 75 -0.90 13.71 1.00
CA PHE A 75 -1.68 13.76 -0.24
C PHE A 75 -0.80 14.13 -1.45
N ASN A 76 0.23 14.94 -1.22
CA ASN A 76 1.23 15.30 -2.22
C ASN A 76 2.41 14.31 -2.24
N CYS A 77 2.31 13.15 -1.59
CA CYS A 77 3.41 12.17 -1.53
C CYS A 77 3.04 10.87 -2.25
N VAL A 78 4.01 10.28 -2.95
CA VAL A 78 3.91 8.99 -3.65
C VAL A 78 5.16 8.14 -3.45
N ALA A 79 5.00 6.83 -3.59
CA ALA A 79 6.11 5.88 -3.66
C ALA A 79 6.78 5.98 -5.04
N ILE A 80 8.10 6.07 -5.07
CA ILE A 80 8.91 6.12 -6.29
C ILE A 80 10.19 5.31 -6.08
N CYS A 81 10.72 4.72 -7.14
CA CYS A 81 12.04 4.08 -7.10
C CYS A 81 13.14 5.14 -7.19
N GLU A 82 14.33 4.80 -6.70
CA GLU A 82 15.50 5.69 -6.74
C GLU A 82 15.81 6.23 -8.13
N LYS A 83 15.88 5.35 -9.13
CA LYS A 83 16.16 5.74 -10.52
C LYS A 83 15.18 6.78 -11.07
N CYS A 84 13.88 6.62 -10.79
CA CYS A 84 12.86 7.57 -11.24
C CYS A 84 12.87 8.86 -10.42
N ASN A 85 13.14 8.79 -9.12
CA ASN A 85 13.27 9.95 -8.25
C ASN A 85 14.39 10.88 -8.73
N LEU A 86 15.57 10.31 -9.02
CA LEU A 86 16.71 11.06 -9.55
C LEU A 86 16.38 11.73 -10.88
N LYS A 87 15.68 11.03 -11.79
CA LYS A 87 15.26 11.58 -13.10
C LYS A 87 14.23 12.71 -12.96
N LYS A 88 13.28 12.60 -12.02
CA LYS A 88 12.25 13.61 -11.76
C LYS A 88 12.88 14.86 -11.15
N GLY A 89 13.65 14.71 -10.07
CA GLY A 89 14.22 15.83 -9.33
C GLY A 89 13.16 16.86 -8.93
N ALA A 90 13.48 18.14 -9.12
CA ALA A 90 12.58 19.26 -8.86
C ALA A 90 11.77 19.73 -10.10
N LYS A 91 11.73 18.95 -11.19
CA LYS A 91 11.08 19.35 -12.44
C LYS A 91 9.56 19.29 -12.31
N VAL A 92 8.88 20.25 -12.93
CA VAL A 92 7.42 20.27 -13.09
C VAL A 92 7.11 19.95 -14.55
N ASP A 93 6.86 18.67 -14.83
CA ASP A 93 6.56 18.15 -16.17
C ASP A 93 5.48 17.05 -16.09
N HIS A 94 5.30 16.27 -17.17
CA HIS A 94 4.33 15.17 -17.23
C HIS A 94 4.41 14.16 -16.07
N ARG A 95 5.56 14.05 -15.38
CA ARG A 95 5.75 13.14 -14.23
C ARG A 95 4.95 13.57 -13.00
N VAL A 96 4.65 14.87 -12.87
CA VAL A 96 3.76 15.41 -11.85
C VAL A 96 2.36 14.87 -12.07
N LEU A 97 1.83 15.03 -13.29
CA LEU A 97 0.52 14.50 -13.66
C LEU A 97 0.46 12.99 -13.46
N LYS A 98 1.50 12.26 -13.89
CA LYS A 98 1.62 10.82 -13.66
C LYS A 98 1.62 10.46 -12.18
N GLY A 99 2.24 11.28 -11.33
CA GLY A 99 2.22 11.13 -9.88
C GLY A 99 0.81 11.28 -9.29
N TYR A 100 0.04 12.28 -9.73
CA TYR A 100 -1.36 12.45 -9.33
C TYR A 100 -2.24 11.30 -9.80
N LEU A 101 -2.08 10.84 -11.04
CA LEU A 101 -2.79 9.69 -11.58
C LEU A 101 -2.47 8.41 -10.78
N SER A 102 -1.19 8.18 -10.49
CA SER A 102 -0.76 7.06 -9.66
C SER A 102 -1.33 7.14 -8.23
N LYS A 103 -1.44 8.35 -7.67
CA LYS A 103 -2.05 8.58 -6.36
C LYS A 103 -3.53 8.23 -6.36
N ALA A 104 -4.28 8.66 -7.38
CA ALA A 104 -5.68 8.31 -7.54
C ALA A 104 -5.86 6.79 -7.67
N PHE A 105 -5.02 6.14 -8.49
CA PHE A 105 -5.05 4.69 -8.66
C PHE A 105 -4.71 3.92 -7.38
N GLN A 106 -3.73 4.38 -6.59
CA GLN A 106 -3.41 3.80 -5.28
C GLN A 106 -4.63 3.82 -4.35
N SER A 107 -5.37 4.93 -4.29
CA SER A 107 -6.58 5.03 -3.47
C SER A 107 -7.64 4.00 -3.89
N SER A 108 -7.85 3.81 -5.20
CA SER A 108 -8.79 2.82 -5.73
C SER A 108 -8.37 1.39 -5.42
N LEU A 109 -7.08 1.04 -5.54
CA LEU A 109 -6.57 -0.29 -5.21
C LEU A 109 -6.70 -0.66 -3.73
N PHE A 110 -6.55 0.30 -2.82
CA PHE A 110 -6.75 0.03 -1.38
C PHE A 110 -8.20 -0.32 -1.05
N LEU A 111 -9.16 0.31 -1.73
CA LEU A 111 -10.59 0.01 -1.56
C LEU A 111 -10.91 -1.41 -2.04
N THR A 112 -10.39 -1.81 -3.20
CA THR A 112 -10.65 -3.14 -3.78
C THR A 112 -10.03 -4.26 -2.95
N GLN A 113 -8.83 -4.08 -2.39
CA GLN A 113 -8.22 -5.05 -1.47
C GLN A 113 -9.08 -5.31 -0.23
N GLY A 114 -9.66 -4.27 0.35
CA GLY A 114 -10.57 -4.39 1.49
C GLY A 114 -11.83 -5.20 1.16
N ALA A 115 -12.38 -5.03 -0.05
CA ALA A 115 -13.55 -5.77 -0.51
C ALA A 115 -13.22 -7.24 -0.83
N ILE A 116 -12.17 -7.48 -1.62
CA ILE A 116 -11.75 -8.84 -2.03
C ILE A 116 -11.41 -9.70 -0.81
N GLY A 117 -10.67 -9.14 0.16
CA GLY A 117 -10.32 -9.86 1.39
C GLY A 117 -11.56 -10.27 2.21
N LYS A 118 -12.60 -9.43 2.26
CA LYS A 118 -13.86 -9.75 2.93
C LYS A 118 -14.62 -10.86 2.20
N VAL A 119 -14.73 -10.76 0.87
CA VAL A 119 -15.40 -11.77 0.04
C VAL A 119 -14.70 -13.12 0.18
N LEU A 120 -13.37 -13.17 0.00
CA LEU A 120 -12.61 -14.41 0.13
C LEU A 120 -12.77 -15.05 1.52
N LYS A 121 -12.72 -14.25 2.59
CA LYS A 121 -12.89 -14.75 3.97
C LYS A 121 -14.30 -15.29 4.20
N LEU A 122 -15.32 -14.67 3.60
CA LEU A 122 -16.70 -15.15 3.66
C LEU A 122 -16.85 -16.47 2.89
N SER A 123 -16.29 -16.56 1.69
CA SER A 123 -16.28 -17.78 0.88
C SER A 123 -15.60 -18.95 1.59
N LEU A 124 -14.42 -18.74 2.20
CA LEU A 124 -13.71 -19.78 2.96
C LEU A 124 -14.50 -20.23 4.19
N LYS A 125 -15.13 -19.31 4.92
CA LYS A 125 -16.02 -19.66 6.04
C LYS A 125 -17.23 -20.48 5.58
N GLY A 126 -17.86 -20.08 4.47
CA GLY A 126 -18.97 -20.82 3.87
C GLY A 126 -18.57 -22.24 3.48
N ALA A 127 -17.42 -22.41 2.82
CA ALA A 127 -16.87 -23.71 2.47
C ALA A 127 -16.56 -24.56 3.72
N GLY A 128 -15.94 -23.98 4.75
CA GLY A 128 -15.68 -24.67 6.02
C GLY A 128 -16.97 -25.09 6.74
N TYR A 129 -18.01 -24.26 6.70
CA TYR A 129 -19.33 -24.61 7.23
C TYR A 129 -19.95 -25.76 6.45
N ALA A 130 -19.96 -25.70 5.11
CA ALA A 130 -20.51 -26.76 4.26
C ALA A 130 -19.76 -28.10 4.46
N PHE A 131 -18.42 -28.05 4.56
CA PHE A 131 -17.61 -29.24 4.80
C PHE A 131 -17.84 -29.86 6.19
N SER A 132 -18.04 -29.02 7.22
CA SER A 132 -18.25 -29.49 8.59
C SER A 132 -19.70 -29.79 8.95
N ALA A 133 -20.67 -29.34 8.15
CA ALA A 133 -22.11 -29.54 8.36
C ALA A 133 -22.51 -31.03 8.54
N PRO A 134 -22.02 -31.99 7.74
CA PRO A 134 -22.33 -33.42 7.90
C PRO A 134 -21.77 -34.02 9.19
N PHE A 135 -20.79 -33.35 9.81
CA PHE A 135 -20.05 -33.82 10.99
C PHE A 135 -20.39 -33.01 12.25
N ARG A 136 -21.47 -32.23 12.22
CA ARG A 136 -21.87 -31.39 13.35
C ARG A 136 -22.52 -32.26 14.44
N GLY A 137 -22.02 -32.17 15.67
CA GLY A 137 -22.54 -32.94 16.81
C GLY A 137 -21.98 -34.37 16.98
N THR A 138 -21.10 -34.82 16.07
CA THR A 138 -20.48 -36.15 16.18
C THR A 138 -19.21 -36.15 17.05
N SER A 139 -18.85 -37.31 17.60
CA SER A 139 -17.64 -37.48 18.42
C SER A 139 -16.37 -37.28 17.58
N GLY A 140 -15.26 -36.90 18.23
CA GLY A 140 -13.99 -36.63 17.54
C GLY A 140 -13.48 -37.80 16.69
N LYS A 141 -13.76 -39.05 17.11
CA LYS A 141 -13.39 -40.26 16.36
C LYS A 141 -14.15 -40.38 15.03
N VAL A 142 -15.44 -40.05 15.03
CA VAL A 142 -16.31 -40.09 13.83
C VAL A 142 -15.90 -39.02 12.82
N LYS A 143 -15.50 -37.83 13.30
CA LYS A 143 -14.98 -36.76 12.44
C LYS A 143 -13.68 -37.18 11.73
N ALA A 144 -12.77 -37.80 12.46
CA ALA A 144 -11.50 -38.26 11.90
C ALA A 144 -11.71 -39.36 10.84
N LEU A 145 -12.57 -40.34 11.13
CA LEU A 145 -12.93 -41.39 10.16
C LEU A 145 -13.61 -40.81 8.91
N GLY A 146 -14.55 -39.88 9.08
CA GLY A 146 -15.22 -39.20 7.98
C GLY A 146 -14.26 -38.42 7.08
N ALA A 147 -13.27 -37.74 7.66
CA ALA A 147 -12.24 -37.03 6.90
C ALA A 147 -11.34 -37.98 6.10
N VAL A 148 -10.90 -39.09 6.71
CA VAL A 148 -10.10 -40.12 6.01
C VAL A 148 -10.89 -40.73 4.85
N PHE A 149 -12.18 -41.04 5.06
CA PHE A 149 -13.05 -41.57 4.03
C PHE A 149 -13.21 -40.59 2.85
N TYR A 150 -13.40 -39.29 3.13
CA TYR A 150 -13.48 -38.25 2.11
C TYR A 150 -12.18 -38.13 1.30
N ILE A 151 -11.02 -38.19 1.96
CA ILE A 151 -9.71 -38.14 1.30
C ILE A 151 -9.52 -39.37 0.39
N MET A 152 -9.90 -40.55 0.86
CA MET A 152 -9.84 -41.79 0.06
C MET A 152 -10.72 -41.72 -1.18
N ILE A 153 -11.95 -41.22 -1.07
CA ILE A 153 -12.84 -40.97 -2.22
C ILE A 153 -12.20 -39.99 -3.20
N PHE A 154 -11.63 -38.89 -2.69
CA PHE A 154 -11.00 -37.88 -3.54
C PHE A 154 -9.80 -38.42 -4.33
N ILE A 155 -8.95 -39.24 -3.68
CA ILE A 155 -7.81 -39.90 -4.32
C ILE A 155 -8.30 -40.90 -5.38
N PHE A 156 -9.31 -41.71 -5.06
CA PHE A 156 -9.86 -42.71 -5.98
C PHE A 156 -10.47 -42.05 -7.23
N LEU A 157 -11.32 -41.03 -7.04
CA LEU A 157 -11.91 -40.26 -8.14
C LEU A 157 -10.82 -39.52 -8.94
N GLY A 158 -9.82 -38.94 -8.27
CA GLY A 158 -8.71 -38.27 -8.94
C GLY A 158 -7.94 -39.21 -9.87
N ARG A 159 -7.65 -40.45 -9.41
CA ARG A 159 -7.02 -41.49 -10.23
C ARG A 159 -7.90 -41.90 -11.41
N TYR A 160 -9.21 -42.01 -11.20
CA TYR A 160 -10.16 -42.35 -12.26
C TYR A 160 -10.22 -41.28 -13.35
N VAL A 161 -10.24 -40.01 -12.97
CA VAL A 161 -10.23 -38.89 -13.92
C VAL A 161 -8.89 -38.79 -14.67
N LEU A 162 -7.76 -38.95 -13.97
CA LEU A 162 -6.44 -39.00 -14.61
C LEU A 162 -6.33 -40.12 -15.64
N ALA A 163 -6.86 -41.30 -15.33
CA ALA A 163 -6.89 -42.45 -16.26
C ALA A 163 -7.86 -42.27 -17.42
N PHE A 164 -8.88 -41.41 -17.30
CA PHE A 164 -9.83 -41.09 -18.37
C PHE A 164 -9.29 -40.03 -19.34
N ILE A 165 -8.36 -39.18 -18.88
CA ILE A 165 -7.77 -38.09 -19.67
C ILE A 165 -6.47 -38.53 -20.37
N SER A 166 -5.78 -39.55 -19.84
CA SER A 166 -4.61 -40.21 -20.45
C SER A 166 -5.01 -41.20 -21.54
#